data_AF-A0A1U7WB23-F1
#
_entry.id   AF-A0A1U7WB23-F1
#
_cell.length_a   1.000
_cell.length_b   1.000
_cell.length_c   1.000
_cell.angle_alpha   90.00
_cell.angle_beta   90.00
_cell.angle_gamma   90.00
#
_symmetry.space_group_name_H-M   'P 1'
#
loop_
_entity.id
_entity.type
_entity.pdbx_description
1 polymer ?
#
loop_
_entity_poly.entity_id
_entity_poly.type
_entity_poly.pdbx_seq_one_letter_code
_entity_poly.pdbx_strand_id
1 'polypeptide(L)'
;MQMMGFKKQNGIVLWCFAIVFHFFLLVNGSRVQHSRNTLSKESRKLQQVSPPVTMTIISGYVVIDNGILQLSLTNPTGAIVGIKYNGIDNLLEPLQETQRGYWDTVWNGRFDTLFASSFSVIAQDDNKVEVSFTKSYNPLDAGSAPLNVDKRYIVLRGSSGFYSYGIIEHLKGWPDVMLDELRIAFKLSKSL
;
A
#
# COMPACT_ATOMS: atom_id res chain seq x y z
N MET A 1 47.32 59.85 14.20
CA MET A 1 47.43 58.94 13.04
C MET A 1 47.00 57.55 13.46
N GLN A 2 45.74 57.19 13.19
CA GLN A 2 45.24 55.88 12.72
C GLN A 2 43.73 55.84 12.98
N MET A 3 42.97 55.93 11.89
CA MET A 3 41.54 55.63 11.84
C MET A 3 41.37 54.11 11.91
N MET A 4 40.41 53.63 12.69
CA MET A 4 39.87 52.28 12.51
C MET A 4 38.35 52.38 12.43
N GLY A 5 37.87 52.24 11.19
CA GLY A 5 36.47 52.43 10.82
C GLY A 5 35.60 51.26 11.24
N PHE A 6 34.40 51.59 11.72
CA PHE A 6 33.29 50.68 11.86
C PHE A 6 32.89 50.14 10.48
N LYS A 7 33.04 48.83 10.27
CA LYS A 7 32.56 48.15 9.06
C LYS A 7 31.11 47.73 9.26
N LYS A 8 30.26 48.28 8.40
CA LYS A 8 28.80 48.15 8.31
C LYS A 8 28.33 46.69 8.23
N GLN A 9 27.47 46.27 9.16
CA GLN A 9 26.89 44.94 9.25
C GLN A 9 25.61 44.82 8.37
N ASN A 10 25.70 45.21 7.10
CA ASN A 10 24.52 45.34 6.21
C ASN A 10 24.33 44.17 5.22
N GLY A 11 25.26 43.20 5.18
CA GLY A 11 25.19 42.07 4.23
C GLY A 11 24.34 40.88 4.72
N ILE A 12 24.27 40.66 6.03
CA ILE A 12 23.61 39.48 6.62
C ILE A 12 22.08 39.66 6.64
N VAL A 13 21.60 40.87 6.92
CA VAL A 13 20.15 41.17 6.96
C VAL A 13 19.51 41.01 5.57
N LEU A 14 20.21 41.43 4.50
CA LEU A 14 19.70 41.29 3.13
C LEU A 14 19.58 39.82 2.68
N TRP A 15 20.50 38.96 3.14
CA TRP A 15 20.49 37.53 2.84
C TRP A 15 19.34 36.78 3.54
N CYS A 16 18.99 37.17 4.77
CA CYS A 16 17.85 36.58 5.49
C CYS A 16 16.50 36.90 4.82
N PHE A 17 16.33 38.10 4.25
CA PHE A 17 15.09 38.45 3.52
C PHE A 17 14.91 37.67 2.22
N ALA A 18 16.00 37.37 1.50
CA ALA A 18 15.94 36.57 0.27
C ALA A 18 15.49 35.11 0.54
N ILE A 19 15.94 34.51 1.66
CA ILE A 19 15.56 33.15 2.05
C ILE A 19 14.08 33.08 2.48
N VAL A 20 13.60 34.08 3.22
CA VAL A 20 12.18 34.16 3.63
C VAL A 20 11.26 34.38 2.41
N PHE A 21 11.69 35.18 1.43
CA PHE A 21 10.92 35.38 0.19
C PHE A 21 10.89 34.13 -0.70
N HIS A 22 11.97 33.34 -0.73
CA HIS A 22 12.01 32.06 -1.47
C HIS A 22 11.11 31.00 -0.82
N PHE A 23 11.01 30.97 0.51
CA PHE A 23 10.04 30.12 1.22
C PHE A 23 8.58 30.53 0.95
N PHE A 24 8.31 31.83 0.80
CA PHE A 24 6.95 32.32 0.52
C PHE A 24 6.44 31.97 -0.89
N LEU A 25 7.34 31.80 -1.87
CA LEU A 25 7.00 31.38 -3.23
C LEU A 25 6.77 29.85 -3.34
N LEU A 26 7.42 29.04 -2.51
CA LEU A 26 7.24 27.58 -2.49
C LEU A 26 5.94 27.15 -1.79
N VAL A 27 5.42 27.93 -0.83
CA VAL A 27 4.16 27.62 -0.13
C VAL A 27 2.91 27.89 -0.99
N ASN A 28 3.01 28.72 -2.03
CA ASN A 28 1.88 29.04 -2.91
C ASN A 28 1.82 28.21 -4.22
N GLY A 29 2.73 27.24 -4.38
CA GLY A 29 2.90 26.45 -5.61
C GLY A 29 2.14 25.14 -5.68
N SER A 30 1.09 24.92 -4.88
CA SER A 30 0.25 23.71 -4.99
C SER A 30 -1.21 24.03 -4.73
N ARG A 31 -1.83 24.78 -5.65
CA ARG A 31 -3.27 24.65 -5.83
C ARG A 31 -3.53 23.32 -6.53
N VAL A 32 -3.60 22.25 -5.74
CA VAL A 32 -4.29 21.03 -6.17
C VAL A 32 -5.75 21.42 -6.37
N GLN A 33 -6.13 21.61 -7.63
CA GLN A 33 -7.50 21.89 -8.00
C GLN A 33 -8.35 20.69 -7.59
N HIS A 34 -9.14 20.87 -6.54
CA HIS A 34 -9.97 19.83 -5.95
C HIS A 34 -11.17 19.54 -6.86
N SER A 35 -10.95 18.77 -7.94
CA SER A 35 -12.02 18.15 -8.72
C SER A 35 -12.57 16.91 -7.98
N ARG A 36 -13.05 17.09 -6.73
CA ARG A 36 -13.63 15.98 -5.93
C ARG A 36 -15.13 15.79 -6.17
N ASN A 37 -15.85 16.80 -6.64
CA ASN A 37 -17.31 16.77 -6.62
C ASN A 37 -17.95 16.11 -7.86
N THR A 38 -17.40 16.31 -9.06
CA THR A 38 -17.88 15.70 -10.31
C THR A 38 -17.62 14.19 -10.36
N LEU A 39 -16.43 13.75 -9.92
CA LEU A 39 -16.06 12.33 -9.85
C LEU A 39 -16.98 11.52 -8.92
N SER A 40 -17.48 12.15 -7.84
CA SER A 40 -18.36 11.49 -6.87
C SER A 40 -19.76 11.14 -7.40
N LYS A 41 -20.25 11.84 -8.41
CA LYS A 41 -21.59 11.64 -8.95
C LYS A 41 -21.58 10.54 -10.01
N GLU A 42 -20.56 10.52 -10.87
CA GLU A 42 -20.33 9.44 -11.82
C GLU A 42 -19.91 8.14 -11.12
N SER A 43 -19.03 8.20 -10.11
CA SER A 43 -18.64 7.01 -9.34
C SER A 43 -19.84 6.38 -8.61
N ARG A 44 -20.74 7.20 -8.04
CA ARG A 44 -21.99 6.72 -7.44
C ARG A 44 -22.92 6.10 -8.47
N LYS A 45 -23.01 6.69 -9.67
CA LYS A 45 -23.81 6.13 -10.78
C LYS A 45 -23.24 4.80 -11.27
N LEU A 46 -21.93 4.70 -11.44
CA LEU A 46 -21.22 3.47 -11.78
C LEU A 46 -21.42 2.39 -10.72
N GLN A 47 -21.25 2.73 -9.44
CA GLN A 47 -21.55 1.81 -8.32
C GLN A 47 -22.98 1.29 -8.39
N GLN A 48 -23.96 2.11 -8.72
CA GLN A 48 -25.36 1.71 -8.76
C GLN A 48 -25.70 0.75 -9.91
N VAL A 49 -24.96 0.82 -11.02
CA VAL A 49 -25.18 -0.01 -12.23
C VAL A 49 -24.30 -1.25 -12.26
N SER A 50 -23.12 -1.23 -11.63
CA SER A 50 -22.23 -2.38 -11.54
C SER A 50 -22.83 -3.52 -10.69
N PRO A 51 -22.47 -4.79 -10.90
CA PRO A 51 -22.85 -5.88 -10.00
C PRO A 51 -22.34 -5.67 -8.57
N PRO A 52 -23.00 -6.20 -7.54
CA PRO A 52 -22.48 -6.20 -6.17
C PRO A 52 -21.11 -6.89 -6.07
N VAL A 53 -20.30 -6.49 -5.08
CA VAL A 53 -19.07 -7.21 -4.75
C VAL A 53 -19.44 -8.53 -4.08
N THR A 54 -18.85 -9.62 -4.56
CA THR A 54 -19.01 -10.95 -3.98
C THR A 54 -17.68 -11.45 -3.43
N MET A 55 -17.75 -12.27 -2.38
CA MET A 55 -16.59 -12.95 -1.82
C MET A 55 -16.94 -14.41 -1.56
N THR A 56 -16.06 -15.30 -2.00
CA THR A 56 -16.16 -16.74 -1.74
C THR A 56 -14.86 -17.27 -1.17
N ILE A 57 -14.97 -18.28 -0.31
CA ILE A 57 -13.83 -19.00 0.24
C ILE A 57 -13.90 -20.43 -0.29
N ILE A 58 -12.92 -20.83 -1.09
CA ILE A 58 -12.93 -22.12 -1.78
C ILE A 58 -11.53 -22.71 -1.70
N SER A 59 -11.40 -23.94 -1.20
CA SER A 59 -10.16 -24.75 -1.26
C SER A 59 -8.88 -24.02 -0.81
N GLY A 60 -8.95 -23.23 0.26
CA GLY A 60 -7.79 -22.47 0.76
C GLY A 60 -7.52 -21.15 0.04
N TYR A 61 -8.49 -20.64 -0.73
CA TYR A 61 -8.43 -19.32 -1.35
C TYR A 61 -9.58 -18.43 -0.92
N VAL A 62 -9.35 -17.13 -0.94
CA VAL A 62 -10.36 -16.07 -0.83
C VAL A 62 -10.43 -15.40 -2.20
N VAL A 63 -11.60 -15.47 -2.83
CA VAL A 63 -11.85 -14.88 -4.15
C VAL A 63 -12.86 -13.76 -3.99
N ILE A 64 -12.50 -12.56 -4.48
CA ILE A 64 -13.33 -11.36 -4.37
C ILE A 64 -13.57 -10.81 -5.78
N ASP A 65 -14.83 -10.65 -6.17
CA ASP A 65 -15.23 -10.30 -7.53
C ASP A 65 -16.24 -9.14 -7.53
N ASN A 66 -16.02 -8.12 -8.36
CA ASN A 66 -16.94 -7.00 -8.55
C ASN A 66 -17.54 -6.88 -9.96
N GLY A 67 -17.35 -7.91 -10.80
CA GLY A 67 -17.78 -7.97 -12.20
C GLY A 67 -16.83 -7.32 -13.21
N ILE A 68 -15.81 -6.58 -12.76
CA ILE A 68 -14.77 -5.96 -13.61
C ILE A 68 -13.41 -6.62 -13.33
N LEU A 69 -13.14 -6.82 -12.05
CA LEU A 69 -11.93 -7.42 -11.49
C LEU A 69 -12.33 -8.58 -10.56
N GLN A 70 -11.59 -9.69 -10.66
CA GLN A 70 -11.60 -10.74 -9.66
C GLN A 70 -10.19 -10.91 -9.06
N LEU A 71 -10.10 -10.76 -7.75
CA LEU A 71 -8.88 -10.90 -6.95
C LEU A 71 -8.91 -12.26 -6.24
N SER A 72 -7.85 -13.04 -6.41
CA SER A 72 -7.70 -14.34 -5.74
C SER A 72 -6.48 -14.32 -4.81
N LEU A 73 -6.71 -14.67 -3.55
CA LEU A 73 -5.74 -14.62 -2.47
C LEU A 73 -5.63 -16.00 -1.81
N THR A 74 -4.43 -16.40 -1.41
CA THR A 74 -4.26 -17.61 -0.59
C THR A 74 -4.74 -17.37 0.84
N ASN A 75 -5.31 -18.39 1.46
CA ASN A 75 -5.78 -18.40 2.85
C ASN A 75 -5.03 -19.48 3.65
N PRO A 76 -4.29 -19.12 4.72
CA PRO A 76 -4.21 -17.80 5.35
C PRO A 76 -3.03 -16.92 4.90
N THR A 77 -2.21 -17.34 3.93
CA THR A 77 -0.93 -16.66 3.71
C THR A 77 -1.02 -15.26 3.10
N GLY A 78 -2.15 -14.94 2.45
CA GLY A 78 -2.44 -13.61 1.89
C GLY A 78 -1.58 -13.25 0.67
N ALA A 79 -1.05 -14.25 -0.04
CA ALA A 79 -0.38 -14.09 -1.33
C ALA A 79 -1.42 -13.91 -2.43
N ILE A 80 -1.09 -13.10 -3.43
CA ILE A 80 -1.98 -12.76 -4.54
C ILE A 80 -1.65 -13.69 -5.70
N VAL A 81 -2.58 -14.58 -6.00
CA VAL A 81 -2.38 -15.66 -6.99
C VAL A 81 -3.10 -15.39 -8.30
N GLY A 82 -4.13 -14.54 -8.27
CA GLY A 82 -4.91 -14.19 -9.44
C GLY A 82 -5.38 -12.75 -9.42
N ILE A 83 -5.21 -12.08 -10.56
CA ILE A 83 -5.87 -10.81 -10.85
C ILE A 83 -6.50 -10.97 -12.23
N LYS A 84 -7.77 -11.34 -12.27
CA LYS A 84 -8.56 -11.40 -13.50
C LYS A 84 -9.14 -10.02 -13.78
N TYR A 85 -8.99 -9.52 -15.00
CA TYR A 85 -9.42 -8.16 -15.34
C TYR A 85 -9.97 -8.08 -16.76
N ASN A 86 -11.19 -7.58 -16.91
CA ASN A 86 -11.78 -7.24 -18.21
C ASN A 86 -11.62 -8.32 -19.30
N GLY A 87 -11.90 -9.58 -18.95
CA GLY A 87 -11.78 -10.74 -19.84
C GLY A 87 -10.39 -11.38 -19.93
N ILE A 88 -9.35 -10.75 -19.36
CA ILE A 88 -8.03 -11.36 -19.19
C ILE A 88 -8.06 -12.27 -17.97
N ASP A 89 -7.78 -13.57 -18.17
CA ASP A 89 -7.91 -14.59 -17.13
C ASP A 89 -7.01 -14.36 -15.91
N ASN A 90 -5.74 -14.01 -16.12
CA ASN A 90 -4.84 -13.64 -15.03
C ASN A 90 -3.75 -12.68 -15.53
N LEU A 91 -3.67 -11.51 -14.89
CA LEU A 91 -2.63 -10.53 -15.18
C LEU A 91 -1.25 -10.97 -14.67
N LEU A 92 -1.20 -11.93 -13.73
CA LEU A 92 0.04 -12.40 -13.12
C LEU A 92 0.72 -13.51 -13.95
N GLU A 93 2.05 -13.52 -13.94
CA GLU A 93 2.87 -14.53 -14.61
C GLU A 93 2.59 -15.94 -14.06
N PRO A 94 2.65 -17.02 -14.89
CA PRO A 94 2.35 -18.38 -14.44
C PRO A 94 3.47 -19.03 -13.59
N LEU A 95 3.93 -18.35 -12.53
CA LEU A 95 4.95 -18.84 -11.59
C LEU A 95 4.36 -19.69 -10.45
N GLN A 96 5.14 -20.02 -9.42
CA GLN A 96 4.56 -20.53 -8.18
C GLN A 96 3.69 -19.44 -7.52
N GLU A 97 2.55 -19.82 -6.95
CA GLU A 97 1.57 -18.90 -6.35
C GLU A 97 2.19 -17.86 -5.40
N THR A 98 3.13 -18.31 -4.58
CA THR A 98 3.86 -17.49 -3.61
C THR A 98 4.85 -16.51 -4.22
N GLN A 99 5.09 -16.58 -5.53
CA GLN A 99 6.11 -15.80 -6.24
C GLN A 99 5.52 -14.85 -7.30
N ARG A 100 4.20 -14.74 -7.40
CA ARG A 100 3.51 -13.93 -8.41
C ARG A 100 3.11 -12.56 -7.87
N GLY A 101 2.34 -12.54 -6.79
CA GLY A 101 1.99 -11.33 -6.06
C GLY A 101 2.19 -11.55 -4.57
N TYR A 102 3.11 -10.81 -3.96
CA TYR A 102 3.52 -11.05 -2.58
C TYR A 102 3.97 -9.79 -1.88
N TRP A 103 3.92 -9.84 -0.56
CA TRP A 103 4.58 -8.90 0.32
C TRP A 103 5.88 -9.55 0.78
N ASP A 104 6.95 -8.80 0.88
CA ASP A 104 8.19 -9.26 1.50
C ASP A 104 8.88 -8.12 2.25
N THR A 105 9.82 -8.50 3.09
CA THR A 105 10.72 -7.58 3.76
C THR A 105 12.13 -8.14 3.79
N VAL A 106 13.10 -7.24 3.73
CA VAL A 106 14.47 -7.52 4.14
C VAL A 106 14.70 -6.78 5.45
N TRP A 107 15.12 -7.52 6.48
CA TRP A 107 15.31 -6.99 7.83
C TRP A 107 16.62 -7.50 8.41
N ASN A 108 17.47 -6.62 8.93
CA ASN A 108 18.81 -6.98 9.43
C ASN A 108 19.58 -7.91 8.43
N GLY A 109 19.43 -7.69 7.12
CA GLY A 109 20.00 -8.55 6.07
C GLY A 109 19.33 -9.92 5.86
N ARG A 110 18.14 -10.18 6.42
CA ARG A 110 17.37 -11.43 6.30
C ARG A 110 16.10 -11.21 5.50
N PHE A 111 15.73 -12.18 4.68
CA PHE A 111 14.50 -12.14 3.87
C PHE A 111 13.33 -12.80 4.59
N ASP A 112 12.15 -12.18 4.56
CA ASP A 112 10.90 -12.73 5.07
C ASP A 112 9.75 -12.42 4.09
N THR A 113 9.09 -13.46 3.57
CA THR A 113 7.92 -13.33 2.66
C THR A 113 6.65 -12.88 3.39
N LEU A 114 6.74 -12.61 4.70
CA LEU A 114 5.65 -12.12 5.53
C LEU A 114 4.40 -13.00 5.45
N PHE A 115 4.51 -14.31 5.23
CA PHE A 115 3.32 -15.16 5.11
C PHE A 115 2.47 -15.07 6.37
N ALA A 116 1.21 -14.71 6.18
CA ALA A 116 0.26 -14.63 7.25
C ALA A 116 -0.18 -16.03 7.71
N SER A 117 -0.57 -16.11 8.98
CA SER A 117 -1.07 -17.33 9.62
C SER A 117 -2.55 -17.22 9.97
N SER A 118 -3.17 -16.06 9.75
CA SER A 118 -4.58 -15.83 10.07
C SER A 118 -5.25 -14.94 9.03
N PHE A 119 -6.53 -15.22 8.78
CA PHE A 119 -7.38 -14.50 7.86
C PHE A 119 -8.64 -14.01 8.59
N SER A 120 -9.10 -12.81 8.25
CA SER A 120 -10.40 -12.30 8.72
C SER A 120 -11.08 -11.40 7.70
N VAL A 121 -12.40 -11.31 7.78
CA VAL A 121 -13.22 -10.40 7.00
C VAL A 121 -13.48 -9.17 7.87
N ILE A 122 -13.15 -7.99 7.35
CA ILE A 122 -13.20 -6.72 8.07
C ILE A 122 -14.49 -5.98 7.74
N ALA A 123 -14.86 -5.98 6.46
CA ALA A 123 -16.11 -5.42 5.98
C ALA A 123 -16.58 -6.20 4.76
N GLN A 124 -17.88 -6.45 4.69
CA GLN A 124 -18.52 -7.11 3.57
C GLN A 124 -19.95 -6.56 3.40
N ASP A 125 -20.17 -5.88 2.28
CA ASP A 125 -21.47 -5.46 1.80
C ASP A 125 -21.46 -5.40 0.26
N ASP A 126 -22.59 -5.06 -0.35
CA ASP A 126 -22.72 -5.03 -1.82
C ASP A 126 -21.72 -4.08 -2.50
N ASN A 127 -21.20 -3.07 -1.80
CA ASN A 127 -20.33 -2.04 -2.34
C ASN A 127 -18.84 -2.27 -2.04
N LYS A 128 -18.52 -3.07 -1.02
CA LYS A 128 -17.14 -3.30 -0.58
C LYS A 128 -16.96 -4.66 0.06
N VAL A 129 -15.83 -5.27 -0.27
CA VAL A 129 -15.21 -6.32 0.55
C VAL A 129 -13.83 -5.84 1.00
N GLU A 130 -13.54 -5.98 2.29
CA GLU A 130 -12.23 -5.76 2.89
C GLU A 130 -11.83 -6.97 3.71
N VAL A 131 -10.65 -7.50 3.44
CA VAL A 131 -10.09 -8.67 4.13
C VAL A 131 -8.72 -8.38 4.72
N SER A 132 -8.39 -9.11 5.77
CA SER A 132 -7.16 -8.99 6.55
C SER A 132 -6.43 -10.32 6.61
N PHE A 133 -5.10 -10.26 6.47
CA PHE A 133 -4.19 -11.39 6.63
C PHE A 133 -3.07 -11.01 7.59
N THR A 134 -3.03 -11.65 8.76
CA THR A 134 -2.12 -11.26 9.84
C THR A 134 -0.99 -12.28 10.05
N LYS A 135 0.21 -11.74 10.27
CA LYS A 135 1.40 -12.44 10.75
C LYS A 135 1.80 -11.82 12.08
N SER A 136 1.97 -12.64 13.11
CA SER A 136 2.53 -12.20 14.38
C SER A 136 4.00 -12.56 14.48
N TYR A 137 4.79 -11.73 15.18
CA TYR A 137 6.18 -12.05 15.47
C TYR A 137 6.30 -13.38 16.23
N ASN A 138 7.12 -14.29 15.73
CA ASN A 138 7.47 -15.53 16.41
C ASN A 138 8.95 -15.52 16.84
N PRO A 139 9.27 -15.37 18.15
CA PRO A 139 10.66 -15.36 18.61
C PRO A 139 11.39 -16.71 18.47
N LEU A 140 10.65 -17.81 18.22
CA LEU A 140 11.23 -19.13 17.95
C LEU A 140 11.64 -19.31 16.48
N ASP A 141 11.16 -18.44 15.59
CA ASP A 141 11.51 -18.45 14.18
C ASP A 141 12.58 -17.38 13.91
N ALA A 142 13.82 -17.82 13.71
CA ALA A 142 14.96 -16.94 13.44
C ALA A 142 14.82 -16.15 12.11
N GLY A 143 13.88 -16.54 11.23
CA GLY A 143 13.53 -15.82 10.00
C GLY A 143 12.40 -14.81 10.17
N SER A 144 11.63 -14.89 11.26
CA SER A 144 10.55 -13.94 11.55
C SER A 144 11.12 -12.59 11.96
N ALA A 145 10.80 -11.56 11.18
CA ALA A 145 11.04 -10.19 11.62
C ALA A 145 10.33 -9.94 12.97
N PRO A 146 10.90 -9.15 13.90
CA PRO A 146 10.25 -8.68 15.12
C PRO A 146 9.06 -7.74 14.86
N LEU A 147 8.11 -8.13 14.02
CA LEU A 147 6.99 -7.32 13.57
C LEU A 147 5.69 -8.12 13.58
N ASN A 148 4.62 -7.46 14.01
CA ASN A 148 3.27 -7.83 13.60
C ASN A 148 2.98 -7.17 12.25
N VAL A 149 2.35 -7.92 11.36
CA VAL A 149 1.95 -7.45 10.03
C VAL A 149 0.50 -7.79 9.79
N ASP A 150 -0.29 -6.83 9.36
CA ASP A 150 -1.66 -7.01 8.90
C ASP A 150 -1.79 -6.48 7.47
N LYS A 151 -1.93 -7.39 6.51
CA LYS A 151 -2.10 -7.08 5.09
C LYS A 151 -3.57 -6.96 4.79
N ARG A 152 -3.96 -5.86 4.16
CA ARG A 152 -5.34 -5.53 3.83
C ARG A 152 -5.53 -5.49 2.34
N TYR A 153 -6.65 -6.06 1.89
CA TYR A 153 -7.08 -6.00 0.49
C TYR A 153 -8.53 -5.55 0.44
N ILE A 154 -8.83 -4.58 -0.42
CA ILE A 154 -10.16 -3.99 -0.57
C ILE A 154 -10.57 -4.00 -2.03
N VAL A 155 -11.73 -4.59 -2.32
CA VAL A 155 -12.37 -4.50 -3.63
C VAL A 155 -13.65 -3.69 -3.48
N LEU A 156 -13.82 -2.68 -4.36
CA LEU A 156 -14.98 -1.81 -4.37
C LEU A 156 -15.85 -2.08 -5.59
N ARG A 157 -17.16 -1.93 -5.44
CA ARG A 157 -18.13 -2.00 -6.55
C ARG A 157 -17.84 -0.91 -7.59
N GLY A 158 -17.88 -1.29 -8.87
CA GLY A 158 -17.65 -0.37 -9.99
C GLY A 158 -16.22 0.15 -10.11
N SER A 159 -15.27 -0.39 -9.35
CA SER A 159 -13.84 -0.06 -9.46
C SER A 159 -13.13 -1.00 -10.43
N SER A 160 -12.24 -0.48 -11.28
CA SER A 160 -11.40 -1.29 -12.17
C SER A 160 -10.17 -1.89 -11.47
N GLY A 161 -9.99 -1.62 -10.18
CA GLY A 161 -8.87 -2.12 -9.39
C GLY A 161 -9.26 -2.40 -7.94
N PHE A 162 -8.28 -2.86 -7.18
CA PHE A 162 -8.38 -3.10 -5.75
C PHE A 162 -7.36 -2.23 -5.01
N TYR A 163 -7.60 -1.98 -3.73
CA TYR A 163 -6.66 -1.31 -2.85
C TYR A 163 -5.96 -2.32 -1.97
N SER A 164 -4.71 -2.02 -1.61
CA SER A 164 -3.99 -2.80 -0.62
C SER A 164 -3.15 -1.88 0.27
N TYR A 165 -3.05 -2.22 1.53
CA TYR A 165 -2.22 -1.54 2.51
C TYR A 165 -1.78 -2.53 3.60
N GLY A 166 -0.70 -2.20 4.31
CA GLY A 166 -0.17 -3.01 5.39
C GLY A 166 -0.10 -2.18 6.68
N ILE A 167 -0.48 -2.78 7.80
CA ILE A 167 -0.25 -2.22 9.13
C ILE A 167 0.93 -2.99 9.72
N ILE A 168 1.99 -2.28 10.08
CA ILE A 168 3.22 -2.84 10.62
C ILE A 168 3.40 -2.32 12.03
N GLU A 169 3.52 -3.22 12.99
CA GLU A 169 3.64 -2.89 14.41
C GLU A 169 4.86 -3.57 15.00
N HIS A 170 5.73 -2.78 15.64
CA HIS A 170 6.82 -3.23 16.48
C HIS A 170 6.47 -2.93 17.93
N LEU A 171 6.36 -3.95 18.77
CA LEU A 171 5.98 -3.77 20.16
C LEU A 171 7.19 -3.47 21.05
N LYS A 172 6.97 -2.64 22.07
CA LYS A 172 8.00 -2.30 23.06
C LYS A 172 8.56 -3.56 23.72
N GLY A 173 9.88 -3.66 23.78
CA GLY A 173 10.60 -4.79 24.39
C GLY A 173 10.93 -5.92 23.43
N TRP A 174 10.50 -5.83 22.17
CA TRP A 174 10.97 -6.73 21.12
C TRP A 174 12.37 -6.35 20.63
N PRO A 175 13.12 -7.30 20.04
CA PRO A 175 14.43 -7.00 19.48
C PRO A 175 14.40 -5.84 18.47
N ASP A 176 15.49 -5.09 18.41
CA ASP A 176 15.66 -4.03 17.42
C ASP A 176 15.62 -4.60 16.00
N VAL A 177 14.94 -3.88 15.12
CA VAL A 177 14.75 -4.27 13.72
C VAL A 177 15.16 -3.12 12.81
N MET A 178 16.12 -3.37 11.93
CA MET A 178 16.42 -2.49 10.80
C MET A 178 15.69 -3.04 9.58
N LEU A 179 14.78 -2.25 9.02
CA LEU A 179 14.07 -2.60 7.79
C LEU A 179 14.85 -2.05 6.60
N ASP A 180 15.49 -2.95 5.87
CA ASP A 180 16.21 -2.64 4.64
C ASP A 180 15.23 -2.47 3.47
N GLU A 181 14.19 -3.30 3.44
CA GLU A 181 13.12 -3.28 2.44
C GLU A 181 11.80 -3.70 3.06
N LEU A 182 10.70 -3.05 2.66
CA LEU A 182 9.34 -3.56 2.86
C LEU A 182 8.54 -3.18 1.62
N ARG A 183 8.03 -4.18 0.90
CA ARG A 183 7.31 -3.92 -0.36
C ARG A 183 6.19 -4.91 -0.61
N ILE A 184 5.37 -4.55 -1.59
CA ILE A 184 4.47 -5.43 -2.31
C ILE A 184 4.94 -5.49 -3.75
N ALA A 185 5.04 -6.68 -4.32
CA ALA A 185 5.48 -6.90 -5.69
C ALA A 185 4.44 -7.68 -6.48
N PHE A 186 4.27 -7.32 -7.75
CA PHE A 186 3.40 -8.00 -8.71
C PHE A 186 4.21 -8.34 -9.96
N LYS A 187 4.37 -9.63 -10.23
CA LYS A 187 4.99 -10.12 -11.46
C LYS A 187 3.91 -10.34 -12.50
N LEU A 188 3.82 -9.39 -13.42
CA LEU A 188 2.86 -9.42 -14.51
C LEU A 188 3.29 -10.43 -15.58
N SER A 189 2.33 -11.07 -16.22
CA SER A 189 2.60 -11.96 -17.32
C SER A 189 3.23 -11.19 -18.49
N LYS A 190 4.27 -11.78 -19.10
CA LYS A 190 4.99 -11.19 -20.24
C LYS A 190 4.30 -11.42 -21.58
N SER A 191 3.24 -12.22 -21.59
CA SER A 191 2.53 -12.63 -22.80
C SER A 191 1.15 -11.96 -22.95
N LEU A 192 0.92 -10.87 -22.23
CA LEU A 192 -0.32 -10.07 -22.29
C LEU A 192 -0.25 -9.00 -23.37
#